data_AF-A0A7Y2GMU6-F1
#
_entry.id   AF-A0A7Y2GMU6-F1
#
_cell.length_a   1.000
_cell.length_b   1.000
_cell.length_c   1.000
_cell.angle_alpha   90.00
_cell.angle_beta   90.00
_cell.angle_gamma   90.00
#
_symmetry.space_group_name_H-M   'P 1'
#
loop_
_entity.id
_entity.type
_entity.pdbx_description
1 polymer ?
#
loop_
_entity_poly.entity_id
_entity_poly.type
_entity_poly.pdbx_seq_one_letter_code
_entity_poly.pdbx_strand_id
1 'polypeptide(L)'
;NRENPDAILTRNDQEETPSIFKGFDVNTVLEIADDAVFHIIIDERTGDNLEVSGEGELNLNMSPNGQINLTGRYELNSGHYETSLYNLVNRKFRIKPGGTITWRGDPMDAALDVTAIYDVETSAAPLMAAVTSGQDVSVTGKYQQVLPFLVYLNVEGELLEPKLSFDLDMPEDAQGSLGGAVYGRVQQLNEQEAALNKQVFSLLALNRIFPHPASDGSSGRPVALARDNVNKVLSGQLNAFSDKIFGNSGFEVDFDLDSFTDYQGDSPQDRTQLNISAQKKLFDDRLVVTAGSAVDVEGSAQADQGQTPIIGNVSLEYLLTEDGRYRLKGFRKNEYENVIDGQLIVTGLALIFNREFNRFSQLFNPLNEDDGKNSEDKKDTEKTNTETNEAVNKK
;
A
#
# COMPACT_ATOMS: atom_id res chain seq x y z
N ASN A 1 -54.60 -25.17 -20.59
CA ASN A 1 -53.17 -24.90 -20.29
C ASN A 1 -52.98 -23.48 -19.80
N ARG A 2 -53.19 -23.29 -18.49
CA ARG A 2 -52.76 -22.13 -17.70
C ARG A 2 -52.17 -22.74 -16.43
N GLU A 3 -50.86 -22.94 -16.40
CA GLU A 3 -50.12 -23.34 -15.20
C GLU A 3 -48.78 -22.61 -15.20
N ASN A 4 -48.49 -21.98 -14.06
CA ASN A 4 -47.32 -21.20 -13.67
C ASN A 4 -47.13 -19.75 -14.18
N PRO A 5 -47.65 -18.77 -13.42
CA PRO A 5 -47.29 -17.36 -13.47
C PRO A 5 -46.36 -16.93 -12.31
N ASP A 6 -45.44 -17.78 -11.83
CA ASP A 6 -44.57 -17.45 -10.68
C ASP A 6 -43.13 -17.12 -11.10
N ALA A 7 -42.95 -15.82 -11.32
CA ALA A 7 -41.87 -14.99 -10.80
C ALA A 7 -40.50 -15.65 -10.52
N ILE A 8 -39.64 -15.66 -11.54
CA ILE A 8 -38.18 -15.74 -11.37
C ILE A 8 -37.63 -14.43 -10.75
N LEU A 9 -38.43 -13.35 -10.72
CA LEU A 9 -37.99 -11.98 -10.38
C LEU A 9 -38.24 -11.54 -8.93
N THR A 10 -38.62 -12.45 -8.03
CA THR A 10 -38.80 -12.14 -6.59
C THR A 10 -38.04 -13.10 -5.68
N ARG A 11 -37.02 -13.78 -6.19
CA ARG A 11 -36.09 -14.53 -5.33
C ARG A 11 -35.23 -13.50 -4.60
N ASN A 12 -35.67 -13.13 -3.39
CA ASN A 12 -34.76 -12.63 -2.38
C ASN A 12 -33.80 -13.77 -2.10
N ASP A 13 -32.58 -13.68 -2.62
CA ASP A 13 -31.45 -14.48 -2.16
C ASP A 13 -31.04 -13.99 -0.76
N GLN A 14 -31.96 -14.10 0.21
CA GLN A 14 -31.54 -14.24 1.59
C GLN A 14 -30.93 -15.63 1.67
N GLU A 15 -29.62 -15.70 1.87
CA GLU A 15 -28.92 -16.94 2.16
C GLU A 15 -29.65 -17.64 3.30
N GLU A 16 -30.45 -18.66 2.97
CA GLU A 16 -31.07 -19.50 3.98
C GLU A 16 -29.94 -20.25 4.69
N THR A 17 -29.58 -19.78 5.88
CA THR A 17 -28.76 -20.54 6.82
C THR A 17 -29.31 -21.97 6.88
N PRO A 18 -28.48 -23.00 6.62
CA PRO A 18 -28.96 -24.36 6.52
C PRO A 18 -29.74 -24.74 7.78
N SER A 19 -30.93 -25.33 7.60
CA SER A 19 -31.95 -25.56 8.63
C SER A 19 -31.60 -26.61 9.69
N ILE A 20 -30.32 -26.87 9.93
CA ILE A 20 -29.81 -27.92 10.83
C ILE A 20 -30.07 -27.63 12.31
N PHE A 21 -30.47 -26.40 12.67
CA PHE A 21 -30.63 -25.94 14.05
C PHE A 21 -32.09 -25.68 14.48
N LYS A 22 -33.10 -26.01 13.67
CA LYS A 22 -34.52 -25.81 14.09
C LYS A 22 -34.97 -26.92 15.04
N GLY A 23 -35.79 -26.58 16.04
CA GLY A 23 -36.41 -27.50 17.00
C GLY A 23 -35.77 -27.56 18.39
N PHE A 24 -34.66 -26.83 18.63
CA PHE A 24 -33.99 -26.77 19.93
C PHE A 24 -34.41 -25.52 20.72
N ASP A 25 -34.65 -25.70 22.02
CA ASP A 25 -34.78 -24.62 23.01
C ASP A 25 -33.58 -24.73 23.96
N VAL A 26 -32.66 -23.76 23.87
CA VAL A 26 -31.39 -23.76 24.62
C VAL A 26 -31.29 -22.47 25.41
N ASN A 27 -30.96 -22.58 26.70
CA ASN A 27 -30.58 -21.45 27.55
C ASN A 27 -29.31 -21.86 28.28
N THR A 28 -28.20 -21.19 28.00
CA THR A 28 -26.87 -21.56 28.49
C THR A 28 -26.10 -20.31 28.91
N VAL A 29 -25.39 -20.41 30.03
CA VAL A 29 -24.36 -19.45 30.43
C VAL A 29 -23.01 -20.04 30.02
N LEU A 30 -22.27 -19.34 29.17
CA LEU A 30 -20.91 -19.68 28.77
C LEU A 30 -19.95 -18.82 29.58
N GLU A 31 -19.17 -19.45 30.44
CA GLU A 31 -18.04 -18.82 31.12
C GLU A 31 -16.77 -19.12 30.34
N ILE A 32 -16.06 -18.07 29.93
CA ILE A 32 -14.80 -18.13 29.21
C ILE A 32 -13.69 -17.76 30.20
N ALA A 33 -12.80 -18.71 30.46
CA ALA A 33 -11.64 -18.53 31.34
C ALA A 33 -10.50 -17.81 30.61
N ASP A 34 -9.65 -17.12 31.37
CA ASP A 34 -8.53 -16.32 30.88
C ASP A 34 -7.46 -17.13 30.12
N ASP A 35 -7.36 -18.43 30.41
CA ASP A 35 -6.47 -19.39 29.74
C ASP A 35 -7.04 -19.97 28.44
N ALA A 36 -8.28 -19.64 28.08
CA ALA A 36 -8.87 -20.01 26.80
C ALA A 36 -8.26 -19.17 25.66
N VAL A 37 -7.62 -19.86 24.70
CA VAL A 37 -7.04 -19.24 23.51
C VAL A 37 -7.89 -19.57 22.29
N PHE A 38 -8.39 -18.53 21.63
CA PHE A 38 -9.13 -18.64 20.39
C PHE A 38 -8.22 -18.29 19.22
N HIS A 39 -8.17 -19.19 18.23
CA HIS A 39 -7.49 -18.94 16.95
C HIS A 39 -8.55 -18.80 15.87
N ILE A 40 -8.60 -17.61 15.26
CA ILE A 40 -9.57 -17.24 14.24
C ILE A 40 -8.80 -17.00 12.94
N ILE A 41 -9.14 -17.77 11.91
CA ILE A 41 -8.60 -17.57 10.57
C ILE A 41 -9.52 -16.57 9.86
N ILE A 42 -8.97 -15.41 9.49
CA ILE A 42 -9.74 -14.35 8.83
C ILE A 42 -9.69 -14.55 7.31
N ASP A 43 -8.50 -14.75 6.74
CA ASP A 43 -8.32 -15.08 5.33
C ASP A 43 -7.22 -16.15 5.18
N GLU A 44 -7.62 -17.37 4.81
CA GLU A 44 -6.72 -18.51 4.61
C GLU A 44 -5.75 -18.29 3.44
N ARG A 45 -6.13 -17.51 2.43
CA ARG A 45 -5.30 -17.25 1.24
C ARG A 45 -4.15 -16.31 1.56
N THR A 46 -4.39 -15.31 2.42
CA THR A 46 -3.35 -14.34 2.82
C THR A 46 -2.63 -14.74 4.09
N GLY A 47 -3.20 -15.68 4.86
CA GLY A 47 -2.69 -16.11 6.16
C GLY A 47 -3.10 -15.17 7.31
N ASP A 48 -4.08 -14.30 7.09
CA ASP A 48 -4.56 -13.35 8.08
C ASP A 48 -5.25 -14.11 9.22
N ASN A 49 -4.78 -13.90 10.44
CA ASN A 49 -5.24 -14.63 11.61
C ASN A 49 -5.27 -13.76 12.86
N LEU A 50 -6.20 -14.08 13.75
CA LEU A 50 -6.37 -13.45 15.04
C LEU A 50 -6.27 -14.54 16.11
N GLU A 51 -5.32 -14.38 17.02
CA GLU A 51 -5.19 -15.20 18.22
C GLU A 51 -5.50 -14.32 19.43
N VAL A 52 -6.48 -14.70 20.23
CA VAL A 52 -6.89 -13.93 21.41
C VAL A 52 -7.14 -14.82 22.62
N SER A 53 -6.80 -14.30 23.78
CA SER A 53 -7.17 -14.84 25.09
C SER A 53 -7.77 -13.72 25.93
N GLY A 54 -8.76 -14.09 26.74
CA GLY A 54 -9.61 -13.15 27.45
C GLY A 54 -10.58 -13.87 28.35
N GLU A 55 -11.37 -13.11 29.08
CA GLU A 55 -12.38 -13.62 29.99
C GLU A 55 -13.76 -13.05 29.66
N GLY A 56 -14.82 -13.81 29.93
CA GLY A 56 -16.17 -13.33 29.67
C GLY A 56 -17.25 -14.27 30.14
N GLU A 57 -18.42 -13.71 30.41
CA GLU A 57 -19.64 -14.45 30.69
C GLU A 57 -20.68 -14.09 29.64
N LEU A 58 -21.11 -15.09 28.86
CA LEU A 58 -22.04 -14.91 27.76
C LEU A 58 -23.31 -15.74 28.00
N ASN A 59 -24.46 -15.09 27.93
CA ASN A 59 -25.76 -15.73 27.99
C ASN A 59 -26.20 -16.05 26.56
N LEU A 60 -26.20 -17.32 26.19
CA LEU A 60 -26.66 -17.83 24.91
C LEU A 60 -28.06 -18.43 25.06
N ASN A 61 -29.01 -17.86 24.33
CA ASN A 61 -30.37 -18.36 24.23
C ASN A 61 -30.68 -18.70 22.78
N MET A 62 -31.32 -19.84 22.55
CA MET A 62 -31.71 -20.28 21.22
C MET A 62 -33.14 -20.75 21.23
N SER A 63 -33.97 -20.13 20.38
CA SER A 63 -35.37 -20.49 20.23
C SER A 63 -35.56 -21.64 19.24
N PRO A 64 -36.64 -22.44 19.34
CA PRO A 64 -36.91 -23.56 18.42
C PRO A 64 -37.04 -23.18 16.94
N ASN A 65 -37.26 -21.91 16.63
CA ASN A 65 -37.26 -21.38 15.27
C ASN A 65 -35.83 -21.20 14.68
N GLY A 66 -34.78 -21.42 15.48
CA GLY A 66 -33.37 -21.23 15.12
C GLY A 66 -32.82 -19.85 15.47
N GLN A 67 -33.60 -18.95 16.06
CA GLN A 67 -33.13 -17.62 16.45
C GLN A 67 -32.19 -17.74 17.66
N ILE A 68 -30.96 -17.27 17.49
CA ILE A 68 -29.94 -17.22 18.54
C ILE A 68 -29.88 -15.79 19.09
N ASN A 69 -29.78 -15.67 20.40
CA ASN A 69 -29.53 -14.43 21.12
C ASN A 69 -28.31 -14.64 22.04
N LEU A 70 -27.34 -13.74 21.96
CA LEU A 70 -26.15 -13.72 22.76
C LEU A 70 -26.08 -12.38 23.49
N THR A 71 -25.92 -12.41 24.81
CA THR A 71 -25.74 -11.20 25.62
C THR A 71 -24.59 -11.40 26.59
N GLY A 72 -23.67 -10.45 26.64
CA GLY A 72 -22.52 -10.52 27.53
C GLY A 72 -21.35 -9.70 27.00
N ARG A 73 -20.25 -9.74 27.74
CA ARG A 73 -19.01 -9.05 27.40
C ARG A 73 -17.85 -10.01 27.49
N TYR A 74 -16.99 -9.97 26.48
CA TYR A 74 -15.70 -10.62 26.44
C TYR A 74 -14.61 -9.55 26.53
N GLU A 75 -13.74 -9.65 27.52
CA GLU A 75 -12.62 -8.74 27.76
C GLU A 75 -11.31 -9.41 27.33
N LEU A 76 -10.59 -8.76 26.43
CA LEU A 76 -9.36 -9.24 25.85
C LEU A 76 -8.18 -8.96 26.79
N ASN A 77 -7.46 -10.02 27.16
CA ASN A 77 -6.28 -9.94 28.01
C ASN A 77 -5.00 -9.91 27.20
N SER A 78 -4.91 -10.76 26.17
CA SER A 78 -3.72 -10.89 25.34
C SER A 78 -4.06 -11.48 23.98
N GLY A 79 -3.08 -11.46 23.08
CA GLY A 79 -3.25 -11.98 21.74
C GLY A 79 -2.47 -11.19 20.71
N HIS A 80 -2.69 -11.54 19.46
CA HIS A 80 -2.15 -10.83 18.32
C HIS A 80 -3.07 -10.93 17.10
N TYR A 81 -3.00 -9.91 16.25
CA TYR A 81 -3.58 -9.92 14.92
C TYR A 81 -2.45 -9.90 13.90
N GLU A 82 -2.39 -10.94 13.07
CA GLU A 82 -1.49 -11.05 11.93
C GLU A 82 -2.25 -10.74 10.65
N THR A 83 -1.74 -9.77 9.90
CA THR A 83 -2.32 -9.36 8.61
C THR A 83 -1.25 -9.23 7.54
N SER A 84 -1.60 -9.66 6.34
CA SER A 84 -0.83 -9.46 5.13
C SER A 84 -1.25 -8.17 4.44
N LEU A 85 -0.40 -7.16 4.46
CA LEU A 85 -0.65 -5.91 3.76
C LEU A 85 -0.39 -6.11 2.27
N TYR A 86 -1.47 -6.22 1.50
CA TYR A 86 -1.48 -6.36 0.04
C TYR A 86 -0.64 -7.53 -0.50
N ASN A 87 -0.45 -8.61 0.28
CA ASN A 87 0.46 -9.73 -0.05
C ASN A 87 1.93 -9.34 -0.21
N LEU A 88 2.32 -8.17 0.32
CA LEU A 88 3.69 -7.67 0.23
C LEU A 88 4.45 -7.87 1.53
N VAL A 89 3.78 -7.58 2.66
CA VAL A 89 4.41 -7.64 3.98
C VAL A 89 3.44 -8.08 5.06
N ASN A 90 3.90 -8.98 5.93
CA ASN A 90 3.13 -9.44 7.07
C ASN A 90 3.41 -8.56 8.28
N ARG A 91 2.34 -8.15 8.98
CA ARG A 91 2.40 -7.36 10.22
C ARG A 91 1.68 -8.08 11.33
N LYS A 92 2.34 -8.14 12.48
CA LYS A 92 1.82 -8.74 13.70
C LYS A 92 1.59 -7.63 14.71
N PHE A 93 0.33 -7.28 14.92
CA PHE A 93 -0.09 -6.35 15.96
C PHE A 93 -0.33 -7.14 17.24
N ARG A 94 0.13 -6.63 18.38
CA ARG A 94 -0.18 -7.21 19.69
C ARG A 94 -1.46 -6.58 20.23
N ILE A 95 -2.38 -7.39 20.73
CA ILE A 95 -3.61 -6.88 21.35
C ILE A 95 -3.24 -6.14 22.64
N LYS A 96 -3.77 -4.92 22.79
CA LYS A 96 -3.68 -4.14 24.03
C LYS A 96 -4.70 -4.72 25.04
N PRO A 97 -4.27 -5.08 26.26
CA PRO A 97 -5.18 -5.57 27.29
C PRO A 97 -6.29 -4.56 27.60
N GLY A 98 -7.49 -5.07 27.90
CA GLY A 98 -8.68 -4.30 28.29
C GLY A 98 -9.65 -3.98 27.15
N GLY A 99 -9.32 -4.36 25.91
CA GLY A 99 -10.26 -4.28 24.78
C GLY A 99 -11.47 -5.20 24.98
N THR A 100 -12.61 -4.88 24.36
CA THR A 100 -13.88 -5.56 24.64
C THR A 100 -14.67 -5.89 23.39
N ILE A 101 -15.40 -7.00 23.47
CA ILE A 101 -16.43 -7.39 22.51
C ILE A 101 -17.72 -7.59 23.30
N THR A 102 -18.78 -6.85 22.93
CA THR A 102 -20.04 -6.83 23.69
C THR A 102 -21.22 -7.21 22.81
N TRP A 103 -21.96 -8.25 23.20
CA TRP A 103 -23.19 -8.67 22.54
C TRP A 103 -24.41 -8.23 23.33
N ARG A 104 -25.48 -7.83 22.63
CA ARG A 104 -26.75 -7.36 23.22
C ARG A 104 -27.98 -8.00 22.59
N GLY A 105 -27.82 -9.09 21.87
CA GLY A 105 -28.88 -9.64 21.05
C GLY A 105 -28.36 -10.57 19.96
N ASP A 106 -28.35 -10.11 18.72
CA ASP A 106 -27.87 -10.92 17.60
C ASP A 106 -26.37 -11.24 17.78
N PRO A 107 -25.94 -12.51 17.70
CA PRO A 107 -24.53 -12.88 17.77
C PRO A 107 -23.65 -12.24 16.67
N MET A 108 -24.24 -11.87 15.53
CA MET A 108 -23.54 -11.21 14.42
C MET A 108 -23.40 -9.70 14.63
N ASP A 109 -24.15 -9.12 15.57
CA ASP A 109 -24.15 -7.69 15.90
C ASP A 109 -23.44 -7.45 17.24
N ALA A 110 -22.13 -7.70 17.26
CA ALA A 110 -21.29 -7.42 18.41
C ALA A 110 -20.71 -6.01 18.30
N ALA A 111 -20.68 -5.28 19.42
CA ALA A 111 -19.95 -4.02 19.51
C ALA A 111 -18.48 -4.28 19.86
N LEU A 112 -17.59 -3.75 19.05
CA LEU A 112 -16.14 -3.80 19.21
C LEU A 112 -15.61 -2.52 19.86
N ASP A 113 -14.65 -2.68 20.76
CA ASP A 113 -13.79 -1.62 21.30
C ASP A 113 -12.43 -2.27 21.59
N VAL A 114 -11.62 -2.43 20.55
CA VAL A 114 -10.37 -3.19 20.61
C VAL A 114 -9.23 -2.36 20.08
N THR A 115 -8.13 -2.31 20.83
CA THR A 115 -6.90 -1.65 20.39
C THR A 115 -5.79 -2.69 20.20
N ALA A 116 -5.05 -2.57 19.10
CA ALA A 116 -3.87 -3.37 18.81
C ALA A 116 -2.66 -2.46 18.55
N ILE A 117 -1.45 -2.95 18.81
CA ILE A 117 -0.22 -2.15 18.78
C ILE A 117 0.81 -2.82 17.87
N TYR A 118 1.40 -2.07 16.96
CA TYR A 118 2.56 -2.48 16.17
C TYR A 118 3.80 -1.65 16.55
N ASP A 119 4.82 -2.33 17.04
CA ASP A 119 6.10 -1.74 17.40
C ASP A 119 6.99 -1.57 16.16
N VAL A 120 7.57 -0.38 15.98
CA VAL A 120 8.46 -0.09 14.85
C VAL A 120 9.61 0.82 15.27
N GLU A 121 10.82 0.48 14.83
CA GLU A 121 12.02 1.28 15.06
C GLU A 121 12.47 1.91 13.75
N THR A 122 12.54 3.25 13.72
CA THR A 122 12.97 3.98 12.53
C THR A 122 13.61 5.32 12.89
N SER A 123 14.34 5.90 11.94
CA SER A 123 14.84 7.27 12.04
C SER A 123 13.70 8.30 12.11
N ALA A 124 13.83 9.27 13.02
CA ALA A 124 12.92 10.42 13.14
C ALA A 124 13.23 11.54 12.13
N ALA A 125 14.33 11.45 11.38
CA ALA A 125 14.79 12.51 10.48
C ALA A 125 13.73 12.94 9.45
N PRO A 126 12.99 12.03 8.78
CA PRO A 126 11.94 12.43 7.83
C PRO A 126 10.78 13.18 8.49
N LEU A 127 10.43 12.83 9.73
CA LEU A 127 9.35 13.49 10.50
C LEU A 127 9.74 14.93 10.86
N MET A 128 11.02 15.13 11.16
CA MET A 128 11.60 16.39 11.62
C MET A 128 12.11 17.29 10.49
N ALA A 129 12.10 16.83 9.25
CA ALA A 129 12.65 17.55 8.10
C ALA A 129 12.01 18.93 7.88
N ALA A 130 10.69 19.05 8.08
CA ALA A 130 9.97 20.31 7.92
C ALA A 130 10.43 21.38 8.93
N VAL A 131 10.63 20.99 10.19
CA VAL A 131 10.99 21.91 11.30
C VAL A 131 12.49 22.14 11.45
N THR A 132 13.30 21.34 10.79
CA THR A 132 14.77 21.48 10.77
C THR A 132 15.30 22.04 9.46
N SER A 133 14.41 22.40 8.54
CA SER A 133 14.78 23.02 7.27
C SER A 133 15.57 24.32 7.52
N GLY A 134 16.75 24.43 6.91
CA GLY A 134 17.64 25.58 7.08
C GLY A 134 18.44 25.65 8.39
N GLN A 135 18.37 24.62 9.26
CA GLN A 135 19.22 24.50 10.45
C GLN A 135 20.59 23.90 10.11
N ASP A 136 21.58 24.11 10.99
CA ASP A 136 22.91 23.52 10.86
C ASP A 136 22.87 21.98 10.81
N VAL A 137 23.82 21.40 10.09
CA VAL A 137 23.95 19.94 9.89
C VAL A 137 24.09 19.17 11.22
N SER A 138 24.68 19.80 12.23
CA SER A 138 24.77 19.24 13.59
C SER A 138 23.41 19.08 14.28
N VAL A 139 22.42 19.90 13.91
CA VAL A 139 21.05 19.87 14.45
C VAL A 139 20.17 18.90 13.68
N THR A 140 20.39 18.72 12.38
CA THR A 140 19.65 17.72 11.57
C THR A 140 20.16 16.31 11.81
N GLY A 141 21.47 16.14 11.99
CA GLY A 141 22.12 14.84 12.22
C GLY A 141 21.61 14.07 13.44
N LYS A 142 21.22 14.77 14.52
CA LYS A 142 20.70 14.10 15.74
C LYS A 142 19.38 13.35 15.51
N TYR A 143 18.57 13.76 14.54
CA TYR A 143 17.31 13.08 14.22
C TYR A 143 17.50 11.84 13.34
N GLN A 144 18.73 11.58 12.86
CA GLN A 144 19.03 10.33 12.17
C GLN A 144 18.99 9.13 13.11
N GLN A 145 19.08 9.36 14.43
CA GLN A 145 18.93 8.33 15.46
C GLN A 145 17.63 7.54 15.26
N VAL A 146 17.75 6.22 15.35
CA VAL A 146 16.62 5.29 15.35
C VAL A 146 15.92 5.38 16.71
N LEU A 147 14.61 5.58 16.69
CA LEU A 147 13.75 5.66 17.87
C LEU A 147 12.59 4.66 17.72
N PRO A 148 12.09 4.12 18.85
CA PRO A 148 10.91 3.26 18.85
C PRO A 148 9.63 4.11 18.75
N PHE A 149 8.70 3.63 17.94
CA PHE A 149 7.36 4.16 17.76
C PHE A 149 6.33 3.04 17.93
N LEU A 150 5.13 3.42 18.36
CA LEU A 150 3.98 2.54 18.54
C LEU A 150 2.89 3.00 17.58
N VAL A 151 2.50 2.12 16.66
CA VAL A 151 1.31 2.33 15.82
C VAL A 151 0.14 1.65 16.49
N TYR A 152 -0.85 2.42 16.93
CA TYR A 152 -2.10 1.92 17.46
C TYR A 152 -3.10 1.75 16.31
N LEU A 153 -3.75 0.59 16.28
CA LEU A 153 -4.93 0.31 15.46
C LEU A 153 -6.11 0.19 16.43
N ASN A 154 -7.05 1.14 16.36
CA ASN A 154 -8.29 1.10 17.13
C ASN A 154 -9.40 0.55 16.23
N VAL A 155 -10.16 -0.39 16.76
CA VAL A 155 -11.26 -1.08 16.10
C VAL A 155 -12.50 -0.90 16.95
N GLU A 156 -13.37 0.00 16.51
CA GLU A 156 -14.62 0.35 17.18
C GLU A 156 -15.83 0.00 16.30
N GLY A 157 -17.04 0.07 16.84
CA GLY A 157 -18.27 -0.08 16.05
C GLY A 157 -18.79 -1.51 16.00
N GLU A 158 -19.44 -1.90 14.90
CA GLU A 158 -20.11 -3.19 14.78
C GLU A 158 -19.17 -4.25 14.20
N LEU A 159 -19.34 -5.51 14.60
CA LEU A 159 -18.47 -6.63 14.20
C LEU A 159 -18.38 -6.80 12.67
N LEU A 160 -19.51 -6.61 11.97
CA LEU A 160 -19.59 -6.74 10.52
C LEU A 160 -19.18 -5.46 9.78
N GLU A 161 -19.17 -4.32 10.47
CA GLU A 161 -18.78 -3.01 9.92
C GLU A 161 -17.86 -2.26 10.91
N PRO A 162 -16.64 -2.78 11.15
CA PRO A 162 -15.72 -2.18 12.08
C PRO A 162 -15.23 -0.82 11.57
N LYS A 163 -15.17 0.15 12.46
CA LYS A 163 -14.57 1.47 12.25
C LYS A 163 -13.13 1.42 12.71
N LEU A 164 -12.22 1.58 11.75
CA LEU A 164 -10.79 1.57 11.99
C LEU A 164 -10.27 3.00 12.14
N SER A 165 -9.47 3.25 13.17
CA SER A 165 -8.71 4.47 13.31
C SER A 165 -7.29 4.15 13.79
N PHE A 166 -6.38 5.10 13.61
CA PHE A 166 -4.99 4.92 13.99
C PHE A 166 -4.54 6.03 14.92
N ASP A 167 -3.59 5.70 15.80
CA ASP A 167 -2.78 6.68 16.53
C ASP A 167 -1.31 6.33 16.39
N LEU A 168 -0.44 7.34 16.47
CA LEU A 168 1.00 7.16 16.57
C LEU A 168 1.48 7.62 17.94
N ASP A 169 2.35 6.84 18.57
CA ASP A 169 2.96 7.17 19.85
C ASP A 169 4.42 6.70 19.91
N MET A 170 5.05 6.90 21.05
CA MET A 170 6.36 6.38 21.42
C MET A 170 6.30 5.77 22.82
N PRO A 171 7.11 4.73 23.11
CA PRO A 171 7.26 4.23 24.47
C PRO A 171 7.60 5.35 25.46
N GLU A 172 7.03 5.30 26.68
CA GLU A 172 7.11 6.37 27.68
C GLU A 172 8.56 6.78 28.00
N ASP A 173 9.48 5.82 28.04
CA ASP A 173 10.91 6.04 28.25
C ASP A 173 11.62 6.71 27.05
N ALA A 174 11.08 6.56 25.84
CA ALA A 174 11.58 7.17 24.62
C ALA A 174 11.01 8.57 24.35
N GLN A 175 9.88 8.95 24.97
CA GLN A 175 9.22 10.24 24.73
C GLN A 175 10.10 11.46 25.06
N GLY A 176 11.00 11.33 26.04
CA GLY A 176 11.97 12.39 26.40
C GLY A 176 13.17 12.52 25.47
N SER A 177 13.35 11.59 24.52
CA SER A 177 14.48 11.58 23.59
C SER A 177 14.55 12.86 22.77
N LEU A 178 15.77 13.33 22.53
CA LEU A 178 16.03 14.57 21.78
C LEU A 178 15.26 15.80 22.35
N GLY A 179 15.02 15.81 23.66
CA GLY A 179 14.31 16.89 24.36
C GLY A 179 12.80 16.89 24.13
N GLY A 180 12.21 15.76 23.72
CA GLY A 180 10.77 15.63 23.45
C GLY A 180 10.32 16.23 22.12
N ALA A 181 11.25 16.71 21.28
CA ALA A 181 10.92 17.34 20.01
C ALA A 181 10.23 16.37 19.03
N VAL A 182 10.68 15.11 18.98
CA VAL A 182 10.07 14.06 18.15
C VAL A 182 8.68 13.72 18.66
N TYR A 183 8.54 13.51 19.97
CA TYR A 183 7.25 13.19 20.58
C TYR A 183 6.22 14.30 20.37
N GLY A 184 6.61 15.57 20.55
CA GLY A 184 5.73 16.70 20.25
C GLY A 184 5.27 16.74 18.79
N ARG A 185 6.11 16.29 17.85
CA ARG A 185 5.73 16.18 16.43
C ARG A 185 4.78 15.00 16.16
N VAL A 186 4.96 13.88 16.87
CA VAL A 186 4.03 12.75 16.84
C VAL A 186 2.64 13.19 17.33
N GLN A 187 2.57 13.93 18.45
CA GLN A 187 1.29 14.44 18.97
C GLN A 187 0.58 15.38 17.98
N GLN A 188 1.31 16.29 17.32
CA GLN A 188 0.76 17.14 16.26
C GLN A 188 0.25 16.35 15.04
N LEU A 189 0.83 15.18 14.78
CA LEU A 189 0.42 14.34 13.66
C LEU A 189 -0.91 13.66 13.96
N ASN A 190 -1.14 13.24 15.21
CA ASN A 190 -2.42 12.65 15.65
C ASN A 190 -3.60 13.62 15.50
N GLU A 191 -3.35 14.94 15.47
CA GLU A 191 -4.37 15.95 15.20
C GLU A 191 -4.76 16.06 13.71
N GLN A 192 -4.01 15.40 12.81
CA GLN A 192 -4.14 15.51 11.35
C GLN A 192 -4.34 14.13 10.72
N GLU A 193 -5.57 13.62 10.74
CA GLU A 193 -5.94 12.26 10.31
C GLU A 193 -5.33 11.84 8.96
N ALA A 194 -5.44 12.67 7.92
CA ALA A 194 -4.87 12.33 6.61
C ALA A 194 -3.33 12.20 6.63
N ALA A 195 -2.65 13.07 7.38
CA ALA A 195 -1.19 13.01 7.52
C ALA A 195 -0.75 11.83 8.40
N LEU A 196 -1.54 11.51 9.44
CA LEU A 196 -1.34 10.34 10.29
C LEU A 196 -1.48 9.05 9.50
N ASN A 197 -2.57 8.89 8.74
CA ASN A 197 -2.83 7.69 7.95
C ASN A 197 -1.71 7.42 6.93
N LYS A 198 -1.21 8.47 6.25
CA LYS A 198 -0.01 8.37 5.39
C LYS A 198 1.20 7.84 6.14
N GLN A 199 1.42 8.37 7.33
CA GLN A 199 2.59 8.06 8.14
C GLN A 199 2.52 6.62 8.67
N VAL A 200 1.36 6.21 9.18
CA VAL A 200 1.06 4.85 9.62
C VAL A 200 1.23 3.88 8.47
N PHE A 201 0.66 4.17 7.30
CA PHE A 201 0.84 3.34 6.11
C PHE A 201 2.31 3.19 5.73
N SER A 202 3.11 4.26 5.79
CA SER A 202 4.55 4.18 5.52
C SER A 202 5.29 3.30 6.54
N LEU A 203 4.94 3.39 7.82
CA LEU A 203 5.50 2.53 8.85
C LEU A 203 5.12 1.07 8.63
N LEU A 204 3.86 0.81 8.29
CA LEU A 204 3.35 -0.53 8.07
C LEU A 204 3.85 -1.15 6.76
N ALA A 205 3.96 -0.41 5.67
CA ALA A 205 4.48 -0.97 4.42
C ALA A 205 6.02 -1.07 4.46
N LEU A 206 6.71 -0.09 5.03
CA LEU A 206 8.13 0.16 4.78
C LEU A 206 9.01 0.17 6.03
N ASN A 207 8.42 0.09 7.24
CA ASN A 207 9.10 0.28 8.51
C ASN A 207 9.88 1.60 8.58
N ARG A 208 9.34 2.68 7.99
CA ARG A 208 10.00 3.99 8.00
C ARG A 208 9.03 5.15 8.01
N ILE A 209 9.54 6.32 8.39
CA ILE A 209 8.78 7.56 8.34
C ILE A 209 8.74 8.13 6.93
N PHE A 210 7.55 8.56 6.51
CA PHE A 210 7.36 9.25 5.24
C PHE A 210 7.88 10.69 5.35
N PRO A 211 8.71 11.17 4.41
CA PRO A 211 9.17 12.55 4.43
C PRO A 211 7.99 13.51 4.23
N HIS A 212 7.69 14.34 5.21
CA HIS A 212 6.71 15.40 5.00
C HIS A 212 7.33 16.44 4.05
N PRO A 213 6.67 16.82 2.94
CA PRO A 213 7.20 17.85 2.06
C PRO A 213 7.37 19.12 2.89
N ALA A 214 8.60 19.64 2.94
CA ALA A 214 8.87 20.90 3.62
C ALA A 214 8.10 22.00 2.90
N SER A 215 7.01 22.48 3.51
CA SER A 215 6.39 23.74 3.12
C SER A 215 7.33 24.85 3.55
N ASP A 216 8.33 25.14 2.72
CA ASP A 216 9.07 26.39 2.82
C ASP A 216 8.04 27.52 2.66
N GLY A 217 7.75 28.23 3.76
CA GLY A 217 6.84 29.38 3.80
C GLY A 217 7.28 30.57 2.94
N SER A 218 8.28 30.41 2.06
CA SER A 218 8.53 31.32 0.95
C SER A 218 7.38 31.25 -0.07
N SER A 219 6.50 32.25 0.02
CA SER A 219 5.46 32.56 -0.96
C SER A 219 6.06 32.73 -2.36
N GLY A 220 6.24 31.63 -3.10
CA GLY A 220 6.76 31.70 -4.48
C GLY A 220 7.27 30.43 -5.15
N ARG A 221 7.40 29.27 -4.48
CA ARG A 221 7.66 27.98 -5.16
C ARG A 221 6.38 27.14 -5.24
N PRO A 222 6.01 26.57 -6.40
CA PRO A 222 4.86 25.67 -6.47
C PRO A 222 5.12 24.42 -5.63
N VAL A 223 4.28 24.21 -4.61
CA VAL A 223 4.23 23.00 -3.75
C VAL A 223 4.19 21.70 -4.58
N ALA A 224 3.65 21.75 -5.81
CA ALA A 224 3.66 20.66 -6.78
C ALA A 224 5.08 20.14 -7.13
N LEU A 225 6.07 21.03 -7.31
CA LEU A 225 7.44 20.62 -7.67
C LEU A 225 8.19 19.92 -6.53
N ALA A 226 7.80 20.14 -5.28
CA ALA A 226 8.38 19.45 -4.14
C ALA A 226 7.78 18.04 -3.95
N ARG A 227 6.48 17.88 -4.22
CA ARG A 227 5.76 16.59 -4.14
C ARG A 227 6.31 15.58 -5.16
N ASP A 228 6.43 15.97 -6.44
CA ASP A 228 6.96 15.10 -7.50
C ASP A 228 8.37 14.55 -7.23
N ASN A 229 9.21 15.33 -6.54
CA ASN A 229 10.58 14.94 -6.22
C ASN A 229 10.67 14.02 -5.00
N VAL A 230 9.80 14.20 -4.00
CA VAL A 230 9.69 13.27 -2.86
C VAL A 230 9.14 11.93 -3.33
N ASN A 231 8.15 11.94 -4.23
CA ASN A 231 7.56 10.75 -4.82
C ASN A 231 8.61 9.91 -5.56
N LYS A 232 9.43 10.52 -6.43
CA LYS A 232 10.52 9.82 -7.14
C LYS A 232 11.59 9.23 -6.22
N VAL A 233 11.97 9.95 -5.17
CA VAL A 233 12.93 9.46 -4.16
C VAL A 233 12.33 8.32 -3.34
N LEU A 234 11.02 8.32 -3.13
CA LEU A 234 10.32 7.26 -2.44
C LEU A 234 10.16 6.02 -3.34
N SER A 235 9.63 6.17 -4.56
CA SER A 235 9.53 5.09 -5.57
C SER A 235 10.89 4.40 -5.74
N GLY A 236 11.97 5.18 -5.90
CA GLY A 236 13.33 4.61 -6.00
C GLY A 236 13.79 3.81 -4.76
N GLN A 237 13.35 4.20 -3.56
CA GLN A 237 13.66 3.44 -2.34
C GLN A 237 12.74 2.24 -2.12
N LEU A 238 11.49 2.32 -2.58
CA LEU A 238 10.55 1.19 -2.60
C LEU A 238 11.04 0.10 -3.55
N ASN A 239 11.55 0.51 -4.71
CA ASN A 239 12.16 -0.38 -5.68
C ASN A 239 13.46 -1.01 -5.13
N ALA A 240 14.30 -0.25 -4.43
CA ALA A 240 15.49 -0.81 -3.77
C ALA A 240 15.16 -1.82 -2.66
N PHE A 241 14.07 -1.63 -1.93
CA PHE A 241 13.58 -2.59 -0.93
C PHE A 241 12.99 -3.84 -1.59
N SER A 242 12.23 -3.65 -2.66
CA SER A 242 11.69 -4.71 -3.49
C SER A 242 12.78 -5.60 -4.09
N ASP A 243 13.81 -5.01 -4.69
CA ASP A 243 14.95 -5.74 -5.25
C ASP A 243 15.65 -6.61 -4.20
N LYS A 244 15.71 -6.15 -2.95
CA LYS A 244 16.31 -6.89 -1.83
C LYS A 244 15.47 -8.09 -1.38
N ILE A 245 14.14 -7.98 -1.43
CA ILE A 245 13.22 -9.04 -0.98
C ILE A 245 12.88 -10.00 -2.11
N PHE A 246 12.54 -9.47 -3.28
CA PHE A 246 12.00 -10.20 -4.42
C PHE A 246 13.03 -10.46 -5.51
N GLY A 247 14.23 -9.87 -5.47
CA GLY A 247 15.25 -10.01 -6.52
C GLY A 247 15.71 -11.45 -6.79
N ASN A 248 15.54 -12.37 -5.82
CA ASN A 248 15.85 -13.80 -6.00
C ASN A 248 14.65 -14.65 -6.44
N SER A 249 13.44 -14.08 -6.47
CA SER A 249 12.18 -14.79 -6.79
C SER A 249 11.90 -14.89 -8.30
N GLY A 250 12.66 -14.15 -9.11
CA GLY A 250 12.40 -14.01 -10.55
C GLY A 250 11.20 -13.12 -10.88
N PHE A 251 10.65 -12.42 -9.88
CA PHE A 251 9.67 -11.35 -10.03
C PHE A 251 10.31 -10.02 -9.64
N GLU A 252 10.06 -9.00 -10.45
CA GLU A 252 10.47 -7.61 -10.22
C GLU A 252 9.23 -6.85 -9.75
N VAL A 253 9.20 -6.40 -8.50
CA VAL A 253 8.07 -5.62 -7.97
C VAL A 253 8.47 -4.14 -7.98
N ASP A 254 7.67 -3.30 -8.62
CA ASP A 254 7.86 -1.87 -8.73
C ASP A 254 6.75 -1.14 -7.98
N PHE A 255 7.13 -0.06 -7.33
CA PHE A 255 6.24 0.79 -6.56
C PHE A 255 6.39 2.23 -7.01
N ASP A 256 5.28 2.85 -7.36
CA ASP A 256 5.26 4.25 -7.77
C ASP A 256 4.21 5.05 -6.99
N LEU A 257 4.64 6.11 -6.31
CA LEU A 257 3.74 6.99 -5.58
C LEU A 257 3.35 8.19 -6.47
N ASP A 258 2.07 8.30 -6.81
CA ASP A 258 1.53 9.45 -7.54
C ASP A 258 0.80 10.38 -6.56
N SER A 259 1.02 11.69 -6.64
CA SER A 259 0.36 12.66 -5.77
C SER A 259 -0.05 13.86 -6.60
N PHE A 260 -1.34 14.13 -6.65
CA PHE A 260 -1.92 15.20 -7.45
C PHE A 260 -3.04 15.90 -6.69
N THR A 261 -3.33 17.14 -7.09
CA THR A 261 -4.51 17.83 -6.58
C THR A 261 -5.64 17.60 -7.56
N ASP A 262 -6.69 16.93 -7.10
CA ASP A 262 -7.92 16.73 -7.82
C ASP A 262 -8.77 18.01 -7.72
N TYR A 263 -9.02 18.64 -8.87
CA TYR A 263 -9.85 19.85 -8.95
C TYR A 263 -11.31 19.52 -9.28
N GLN A 264 -11.69 18.24 -9.31
CA GLN A 264 -13.03 17.81 -9.66
C GLN A 264 -13.91 17.69 -8.40
N GLY A 265 -14.77 18.69 -8.18
CA GLY A 265 -15.69 18.75 -7.04
C GLY A 265 -15.98 20.19 -6.60
N ASP A 266 -16.67 20.37 -5.48
CA ASP A 266 -16.96 21.70 -4.91
C ASP A 266 -15.71 22.40 -4.35
N SER A 267 -14.65 21.63 -4.03
CA SER A 267 -13.37 22.14 -3.57
C SER A 267 -12.21 21.25 -4.04
N PRO A 268 -11.02 21.81 -4.33
CA PRO A 268 -9.84 21.01 -4.63
C PRO A 268 -9.50 20.05 -3.49
N GLN A 269 -9.22 18.79 -3.81
CA GLN A 269 -8.79 17.76 -2.86
C GLN A 269 -7.40 17.25 -3.23
N ASP A 270 -6.50 17.18 -2.27
CA ASP A 270 -5.22 16.50 -2.49
C ASP A 270 -5.45 14.98 -2.49
N ARG A 271 -4.91 14.29 -3.50
CA ARG A 271 -4.96 12.83 -3.65
C ARG A 271 -3.56 12.26 -3.77
N THR A 272 -3.34 11.13 -3.12
CA THR A 272 -2.09 10.37 -3.21
C THR A 272 -2.43 8.91 -3.48
N GLN A 273 -1.84 8.32 -4.51
CA GLN A 273 -2.06 6.94 -4.93
C GLN A 273 -0.73 6.19 -4.94
N LEU A 274 -0.67 5.01 -4.32
CA LEU A 274 0.45 4.09 -4.45
C LEU A 274 0.11 3.05 -5.53
N ASN A 275 0.84 3.10 -6.63
CA ASN A 275 0.84 2.08 -7.67
C ASN A 275 1.81 0.97 -7.26
N ILE A 276 1.34 -0.27 -7.25
CA ILE A 276 2.11 -1.47 -6.97
C ILE A 276 2.02 -2.34 -8.21
N SER A 277 3.15 -2.70 -8.82
CA SER A 277 3.16 -3.59 -9.98
C SER A 277 4.21 -4.69 -9.82
N ALA A 278 3.87 -5.90 -10.24
CA ALA A 278 4.77 -7.02 -10.33
C ALA A 278 4.98 -7.38 -11.79
N GLN A 279 6.24 -7.48 -12.20
CA GLN A 279 6.68 -7.84 -13.52
C GLN A 279 7.42 -9.19 -13.48
N LYS A 280 7.18 -10.01 -14.50
CA LYS A 280 7.97 -11.21 -14.74
C LYS A 280 8.38 -11.30 -16.20
N LYS A 281 9.67 -11.56 -16.41
CA LYS A 281 10.24 -11.85 -17.73
C LYS A 281 10.29 -13.36 -17.94
N LEU A 282 9.82 -13.80 -19.10
CA LEU A 282 9.68 -15.19 -19.51
C LEU A 282 10.23 -15.35 -20.93
N PHE A 283 10.59 -16.58 -21.31
CA PHE A 283 11.10 -16.93 -22.63
C PHE A 283 12.32 -16.09 -23.04
N ASP A 284 13.41 -16.19 -22.26
CA ASP A 284 14.65 -15.42 -22.48
C ASP A 284 14.39 -13.91 -22.58
N ASP A 285 13.62 -13.39 -21.62
CA ASP A 285 13.19 -11.99 -21.53
C ASP A 285 12.33 -11.47 -22.68
N ARG A 286 11.83 -12.36 -23.55
CA ARG A 286 11.01 -11.97 -24.71
C ARG A 286 9.55 -11.71 -24.36
N LEU A 287 9.03 -12.32 -23.30
CA LEU A 287 7.67 -12.07 -22.84
C LEU A 287 7.71 -11.42 -21.46
N VAL A 288 7.16 -10.22 -21.37
CA VAL A 288 7.06 -9.45 -20.13
C VAL A 288 5.60 -9.43 -19.71
N VAL A 289 5.32 -10.02 -18.55
CA VAL A 289 3.99 -10.01 -17.93
C VAL A 289 4.04 -9.03 -16.77
N THR A 290 3.16 -8.03 -16.77
CA THR A 290 3.03 -7.06 -15.69
C THR A 290 1.61 -7.07 -15.16
N ALA A 291 1.46 -7.14 -13.84
CA ALA A 291 0.18 -7.02 -13.16
C ALA A 291 0.34 -6.06 -11.98
N GLY A 292 -0.63 -5.17 -11.76
CA GLY A 292 -0.54 -4.18 -10.71
C GLY A 292 -1.88 -3.67 -10.24
N SER A 293 -1.84 -2.92 -9.14
CA SER A 293 -2.98 -2.27 -8.51
C SER A 293 -2.59 -0.87 -8.04
N ALA A 294 -3.58 -0.01 -7.82
CA ALA A 294 -3.41 1.32 -7.27
C ALA A 294 -4.22 1.41 -5.97
N VAL A 295 -3.59 1.95 -4.92
CA VAL A 295 -4.20 2.13 -3.59
C VAL A 295 -4.22 3.61 -3.27
N ASP A 296 -5.39 4.18 -2.98
CA ASP A 296 -5.51 5.56 -2.48
C ASP A 296 -4.94 5.62 -1.05
N VAL A 297 -3.89 6.42 -0.86
CA VAL A 297 -3.23 6.71 0.43
C VAL A 297 -3.75 8.03 1.02
N GLU A 298 -4.30 8.91 0.18
CA GLU A 298 -4.93 10.17 0.56
C GLU A 298 -6.07 10.51 -0.42
N GLY A 299 -7.15 11.06 0.12
CA GLY A 299 -8.40 11.30 -0.59
C GLY A 299 -9.36 10.13 -0.37
N SER A 300 -10.62 10.42 -0.08
CA SER A 300 -11.64 9.39 0.13
C SER A 300 -12.01 8.73 -1.20
N ALA A 301 -12.00 7.39 -1.25
CA ALA A 301 -12.82 6.69 -2.23
C ALA A 301 -14.29 6.97 -1.90
N GLN A 302 -15.03 7.58 -2.83
CA GLN A 302 -16.44 7.89 -2.63
C GLN A 302 -17.20 6.61 -2.25
N ALA A 303 -18.02 6.68 -1.19
CA ALA A 303 -18.61 5.58 -0.43
C ALA A 303 -19.55 4.59 -1.17
N ASP A 304 -19.56 4.59 -2.51
CA ASP A 304 -20.55 3.88 -3.33
C ASP A 304 -19.93 3.00 -4.44
N GLN A 305 -18.61 2.76 -4.43
CA GLN A 305 -17.96 1.94 -5.47
C GLN A 305 -17.27 0.73 -4.86
N GLY A 306 -17.71 -0.45 -5.29
CA GLY A 306 -17.26 -1.75 -4.79
C GLY A 306 -15.75 -1.92 -4.77
N GLN A 307 -15.32 -2.77 -3.83
CA GLN A 307 -13.95 -3.24 -3.58
C GLN A 307 -13.00 -3.00 -4.76
N THR A 308 -12.00 -2.13 -4.55
CA THR A 308 -10.90 -1.90 -5.51
C THR A 308 -10.31 -3.27 -5.86
N PRO A 309 -10.41 -3.73 -7.12
CA PRO A 309 -9.98 -5.07 -7.46
C PRO A 309 -8.48 -5.22 -7.16
N ILE A 310 -8.12 -6.33 -6.49
CA ILE A 310 -6.75 -6.68 -6.06
C ILE A 310 -5.74 -6.60 -7.24
N ILE A 311 -6.22 -6.68 -8.49
CA ILE A 311 -5.45 -6.47 -9.72
C ILE A 311 -6.26 -5.57 -10.67
N GLY A 312 -5.87 -4.30 -10.82
CA GLY A 312 -6.54 -3.33 -11.69
C GLY A 312 -5.87 -3.16 -13.06
N ASN A 313 -4.55 -3.26 -13.12
CA ASN A 313 -3.73 -3.03 -14.31
C ASN A 313 -3.03 -4.32 -14.72
N VAL A 314 -3.18 -4.73 -15.98
CA VAL A 314 -2.49 -5.91 -16.54
C VAL A 314 -1.94 -5.56 -17.91
N SER A 315 -0.68 -5.89 -18.16
CA SER A 315 -0.11 -5.83 -19.50
C SER A 315 0.74 -7.04 -19.85
N LEU A 316 0.68 -7.42 -21.11
CA LEU A 316 1.47 -8.45 -21.73
C LEU A 316 2.26 -7.84 -22.88
N GLU A 317 3.58 -7.85 -22.79
CA GLU A 317 4.46 -7.31 -23.83
C GLU A 317 5.35 -8.42 -24.39
N TYR A 318 5.37 -8.56 -25.72
CA TYR A 318 6.20 -9.53 -26.42
C TYR A 318 7.20 -8.83 -27.34
N LEU A 319 8.49 -9.11 -27.15
CA LEU A 319 9.58 -8.61 -27.98
C LEU A 319 9.63 -9.40 -29.29
N LEU A 320 9.27 -8.72 -30.38
CA LEU A 320 9.29 -9.28 -31.73
C LEU A 320 10.72 -9.43 -32.25
N THR A 321 11.62 -8.53 -31.86
CA THR A 321 13.05 -8.57 -32.15
C THR A 321 13.88 -8.70 -30.88
N GLU A 322 15.03 -9.39 -30.96
CA GLU A 322 15.94 -9.61 -29.82
C GLU A 322 16.47 -8.29 -29.23
N ASP A 323 16.63 -7.27 -30.07
CA ASP A 323 17.03 -5.92 -29.68
C ASP A 323 15.88 -5.07 -29.10
N GLY A 324 14.66 -5.61 -28.98
CA GLY A 324 13.50 -4.92 -28.42
C GLY A 324 12.98 -3.74 -29.25
N ARG A 325 13.48 -3.52 -30.47
CA ARG A 325 13.02 -2.42 -31.34
C ARG A 325 11.55 -2.55 -31.70
N TYR A 326 11.07 -3.77 -31.94
CA TYR A 326 9.67 -4.04 -32.22
C TYR A 326 9.04 -4.82 -31.08
N ARG A 327 7.94 -4.31 -30.53
CA ARG A 327 7.25 -4.91 -29.39
C ARG A 327 5.75 -4.89 -29.61
N LEU A 328 5.07 -5.97 -29.25
CA LEU A 328 3.61 -6.04 -29.25
C LEU A 328 3.14 -6.03 -27.80
N LYS A 329 2.27 -5.10 -27.45
CA LYS A 329 1.76 -4.93 -26.08
C LYS A 329 0.24 -5.03 -26.07
N GLY A 330 -0.30 -5.97 -25.30
CA GLY A 330 -1.69 -5.96 -24.89
C GLY A 330 -1.79 -5.41 -23.47
N PHE A 331 -2.80 -4.58 -23.20
CA PHE A 331 -2.99 -4.01 -21.88
C PHE A 331 -4.46 -3.83 -21.55
N ARG A 332 -4.75 -3.95 -20.26
CA ARG A 332 -5.97 -3.52 -19.60
C ARG A 332 -5.52 -2.63 -18.46
N LYS A 333 -5.85 -1.35 -18.52
CA LYS A 333 -5.55 -0.38 -17.47
C LYS A 333 -6.84 0.16 -16.90
N ASN A 334 -6.82 0.45 -15.62
CA ASN A 334 -7.91 1.06 -14.90
C ASN A 334 -7.51 2.48 -14.57
N GLU A 335 -8.15 3.45 -15.22
CA GLU A 335 -7.87 4.87 -15.03
C GLU A 335 -9.09 5.55 -14.41
N TYR A 336 -8.84 6.46 -13.46
CA TYR A 336 -9.90 7.29 -12.88
C TYR A 336 -9.98 8.57 -13.70
N GLU A 337 -11.07 8.76 -14.44
CA GLU A 337 -11.19 9.91 -15.35
C GLU A 337 -12.09 11.01 -14.79
N ASN A 338 -13.23 10.69 -14.15
CA ASN A 338 -14.13 11.70 -13.53
C ASN A 338 -15.09 11.16 -12.44
N VAL A 339 -15.64 12.06 -11.61
CA VAL A 339 -16.71 11.79 -10.61
C VAL A 339 -18.02 11.26 -11.24
N ILE A 340 -18.29 11.55 -12.52
CA ILE A 340 -19.51 11.13 -13.23
C ILE A 340 -19.36 9.72 -13.84
N ASP A 341 -18.20 9.40 -14.41
CA ASP A 341 -17.96 8.13 -15.12
C ASP A 341 -17.29 7.06 -14.24
N GLY A 342 -16.73 7.45 -13.08
CA GLY A 342 -16.07 6.55 -12.16
C GLY A 342 -14.81 5.90 -12.75
N GLN A 343 -14.62 4.63 -12.44
CA GLN A 343 -13.47 3.85 -12.86
C GLN A 343 -13.58 3.40 -14.33
N LEU A 344 -12.72 3.92 -15.22
CA LEU A 344 -12.71 3.61 -16.65
C LEU A 344 -11.69 2.50 -16.96
N ILE A 345 -12.18 1.35 -17.42
CA ILE A 345 -11.33 0.25 -17.88
C ILE A 345 -11.00 0.46 -19.35
N VAL A 346 -9.74 0.81 -19.64
CA VAL A 346 -9.21 0.92 -21.00
C VAL A 346 -8.47 -0.35 -21.37
N THR A 347 -8.96 -1.07 -22.38
CA THR A 347 -8.28 -2.26 -22.93
C THR A 347 -7.83 -2.00 -24.36
N GLY A 348 -6.60 -2.36 -24.68
CA GLY A 348 -6.02 -2.07 -25.99
C GLY A 348 -4.88 -2.99 -26.38
N LEU A 349 -4.54 -2.90 -27.67
CA LEU A 349 -3.35 -3.50 -28.28
C LEU A 349 -2.51 -2.38 -28.87
N ALA A 350 -1.20 -2.43 -28.64
CA ALA A 350 -0.22 -1.47 -29.13
C ALA A 350 0.93 -2.21 -29.83
N LEU A 351 1.33 -1.69 -30.98
CA LEU A 351 2.60 -2.05 -31.62
C LEU A 351 3.58 -0.91 -31.36
N ILE A 352 4.68 -1.23 -30.68
CA ILE A 352 5.66 -0.26 -30.23
C ILE A 352 6.92 -0.43 -31.07
N PHE A 353 7.41 0.67 -31.65
CA PHE A 353 8.66 0.74 -32.38
C PHE A 353 9.59 1.77 -31.74
N ASN A 354 10.72 1.32 -31.18
CA ASN A 354 11.74 2.19 -30.62
C ASN A 354 13.02 2.10 -31.43
N ARG A 355 13.59 3.26 -31.79
CA ARG A 355 14.85 3.37 -32.52
C ARG A 355 15.63 4.59 -32.07
N GLU A 356 16.86 4.36 -31.64
CA GLU A 356 17.83 5.43 -31.36
C GLU A 356 18.51 5.87 -32.67
N PHE A 357 18.69 7.18 -32.85
CA PHE A 357 19.36 7.74 -34.02
C PHE A 357 20.09 9.04 -33.66
N ASN A 358 21.23 9.27 -34.30
CA ASN A 358 22.03 10.48 -34.11
C ASN A 358 21.67 11.57 -35.13
N ARG A 359 21.01 11.20 -36.23
CA ARG A 359 20.57 12.12 -37.30
C ARG A 359 19.16 11.74 -37.77
N PHE A 360 18.27 12.72 -37.94
CA PHE A 360 16.89 12.50 -38.41
C PHE A 360 16.79 11.70 -39.72
N SER A 361 17.79 11.80 -40.61
CA SER A 361 17.86 11.02 -41.85
C SER A 361 18.02 9.50 -41.62
N GLN A 362 18.41 9.07 -40.43
CA GLN A 362 18.58 7.67 -40.05
C GLN A 362 17.27 7.02 -39.58
N LEU A 363 16.20 7.79 -39.35
CA LEU A 363 14.91 7.26 -38.87
C LEU A 363 14.27 6.28 -39.87
N PHE A 364 14.40 6.57 -41.17
CA PHE A 364 13.76 5.81 -42.26
C PHE A 364 14.72 4.94 -43.08
N ASN A 365 16.04 5.05 -42.88
CA ASN A 365 16.99 4.18 -43.57
C ASN A 365 17.10 2.84 -42.85
N PRO A 366 17.14 1.69 -43.55
CA PRO A 366 17.59 0.45 -42.95
C PRO A 366 19.07 0.62 -42.54
N LEU A 367 19.39 0.46 -41.25
CA LEU A 367 20.80 0.43 -40.83
C LEU A 367 21.38 -0.90 -41.29
N ASN A 368 22.44 -0.83 -42.11
CA ASN A 368 23.32 -1.97 -42.33
C ASN A 368 24.05 -2.27 -41.01
N GLU A 369 24.24 -3.55 -40.74
CA GLU A 369 24.74 -4.15 -39.50
C GLU A 369 26.21 -3.80 -39.14
N ASP A 370 26.84 -2.85 -39.84
CA ASP A 370 28.29 -2.63 -39.82
C ASP A 370 28.77 -1.34 -39.11
N ASP A 371 27.89 -0.51 -38.55
CA ASP A 371 28.30 0.76 -37.92
C ASP A 371 28.98 0.58 -36.54
N GLY A 372 29.17 -0.65 -36.07
CA GLY A 372 29.94 -0.98 -34.86
C GLY A 372 31.47 -1.03 -35.05
N LYS A 373 31.98 -1.12 -36.29
CA LYS A 373 33.43 -1.33 -36.53
C LYS A 373 34.24 -0.08 -36.91
N ASN A 374 33.59 1.03 -37.24
CA ASN A 374 34.30 2.24 -37.71
C ASN A 374 34.64 3.28 -36.62
N SER A 375 34.44 2.94 -35.34
CA SER A 375 34.73 3.85 -34.22
C SER A 375 36.11 3.62 -33.58
N GLU A 376 36.79 2.50 -33.87
CA GLU A 376 38.16 2.24 -33.37
C GLU A 376 39.24 2.85 -34.29
N ASP A 377 39.05 2.87 -35.61
CA ASP A 377 40.06 3.43 -36.55
C ASP A 377 40.23 4.95 -36.50
N LYS A 378 39.28 5.68 -35.88
CA LYS A 378 39.39 7.14 -35.72
C LYS A 378 40.22 7.57 -34.50
N LYS A 379 40.47 6.69 -33.52
CA LYS A 379 41.28 7.05 -32.34
C LYS A 379 42.79 6.92 -32.59
N ASP A 380 43.22 6.10 -33.55
CA ASP A 380 44.66 5.95 -33.87
C ASP A 380 45.18 7.02 -34.85
N THR A 381 44.29 7.62 -35.65
CA THR A 381 44.68 8.71 -36.56
C THR A 381 44.91 10.05 -35.83
N GLU A 382 44.24 10.28 -34.69
CA GLU A 382 44.41 11.49 -33.88
C GLU A 382 45.63 11.45 -32.94
N LYS A 383 46.06 10.27 -32.51
CA LYS A 383 47.29 10.13 -31.70
C LYS A 383 48.56 10.34 -32.52
N THR A 384 48.58 9.87 -33.77
CA THR A 384 49.77 9.98 -34.64
C THR A 384 50.07 11.43 -35.08
N ASN A 385 49.04 12.28 -35.22
CA ASN A 385 49.23 13.69 -35.57
C ASN A 385 49.63 14.59 -34.39
N THR A 386 49.46 14.12 -33.15
CA THR A 386 49.85 14.89 -31.95
C THR A 386 51.33 14.68 -31.61
N GLU A 387 51.86 13.46 -31.78
CA GLU A 387 53.28 13.16 -31.52
C GLU A 387 54.23 13.74 -32.60
N THR A 388 53.74 13.95 -33.83
CA THR A 388 54.58 14.49 -34.92
C THR A 388 54.78 16.02 -34.80
N ASN A 389 53.87 16.74 -34.13
CA ASN A 389 53.98 18.20 -33.96
C ASN A 389 54.80 18.62 -32.73
N GLU A 390 54.98 17.77 -31.72
CA GLU A 390 55.87 18.06 -30.58
C GLU A 390 57.37 17.83 -30.90
N ALA A 391 57.70 17.04 -31.92
CA ALA A 391 59.09 16.76 -32.31
C ALA A 391 59.74 17.87 -33.17
N VAL A 392 58.97 18.80 -33.73
CA VAL A 392 59.50 19.87 -34.62
C VAL A 392 59.82 21.17 -33.88
N ASN A 393 59.39 21.33 -32.61
CA ASN A 393 59.63 22.54 -31.82
C ASN A 393 60.80 22.43 -30.81
N LYS A 394 61.62 21.37 -30.93
CA LYS A 394 62.91 21.23 -30.24
C LYS A 394 64.00 20.83 -31.23
N LYS A 395 64.47 21.79 -32.03
CA LYS A 395 65.83 21.76 -32.59
C LYS A 395 66.31 23.16 -32.93
#